data_AF-A0A6N7LND4-F1
#
_entry.id   AF-A0A6N7LND4-F1
#
_cell.length_a   1.000
_cell.length_b   1.000
_cell.length_c   1.000
_cell.angle_alpha   90.00
_cell.angle_beta   90.00
_cell.angle_gamma   90.00
#
_symmetry.space_group_name_H-M   'P 1'
#
loop_
_entity.id
_entity.type
_entity.pdbx_description
1 polymer ?
#
loop_
_entity_poly.entity_id
_entity_poly.type
_entity_poly.pdbx_seq_one_letter_code
_entity_poly.pdbx_strand_id
1 'polypeptide(L)'
;MMIPWSKILGGVLVLAAIAWVVLEIREDGAESVKQAIERQNNEAAHQSDAGRSDYDRCLDGGGVWDFGAGRCRRPAPGRRN
;
A
#
# COMPACT_ATOMS: atom_id res chain seq x y z
N MET A 1 9.97 -29.02 -52.26
CA MET A 1 9.76 -27.82 -51.43
C MET A 1 10.63 -27.98 -50.18
N MET A 2 11.79 -27.34 -50.09
CA MET A 2 12.66 -27.45 -48.91
C MET A 2 12.18 -26.44 -47.86
N ILE A 3 11.63 -26.93 -46.75
CA ILE A 3 11.20 -26.07 -45.64
C ILE A 3 12.44 -25.36 -45.09
N PRO A 4 12.43 -24.00 -44.99
CA PRO A 4 13.57 -23.25 -44.48
C PRO A 4 13.63 -23.34 -42.96
N TRP A 5 13.95 -24.52 -42.44
CA TRP A 5 13.99 -24.85 -41.02
C TRP A 5 14.82 -23.88 -40.19
N SER A 6 15.92 -23.36 -40.72
CA SER A 6 16.74 -22.36 -40.06
C SER A 6 16.00 -21.06 -39.76
N LYS A 7 15.15 -20.60 -40.69
CA LYS A 7 14.32 -19.39 -40.50
C LYS A 7 13.20 -19.63 -39.51
N ILE A 8 12.60 -20.82 -39.54
CA ILE A 8 11.55 -21.22 -38.59
C ILE A 8 12.12 -21.27 -37.17
N LEU A 9 13.25 -21.96 -36.99
CA LEU A 9 13.93 -22.06 -35.69
C LEU A 9 14.36 -20.68 -35.18
N GLY A 10 14.91 -19.84 -36.06
CA GLY A 10 15.26 -18.46 -35.70
C GLY A 10 14.04 -17.66 -35.24
N GLY A 11 12.92 -17.74 -35.97
CA GLY A 11 11.68 -17.07 -35.59
C GLY A 11 11.12 -17.54 -34.25
N VAL A 12 11.13 -18.85 -33.99
CA VAL A 12 10.69 -19.42 -32.71
C VAL A 12 11.55 -18.92 -31.55
N LEU A 13 12.87 -18.85 -31.73
CA LEU A 13 13.78 -18.36 -30.68
C LEU A 13 13.55 -16.88 -30.34
N VAL A 14 13.32 -16.05 -31.36
CA VAL A 14 13.00 -14.63 -31.14
C VAL A 14 11.68 -14.47 -30.39
N LEU A 15 10.65 -15.23 -30.76
CA LEU A 15 9.36 -15.20 -30.06
C LEU A 15 9.50 -15.68 -28.60
N ALA A 16 10.28 -16.72 -28.35
CA ALA A 16 10.56 -17.21 -27.00
C ALA A 16 11.27 -16.15 -26.15
N ALA A 17 12.25 -15.44 -26.71
CA ALA A 17 12.96 -14.37 -26.01
C ALA A 17 12.02 -13.20 -25.66
N ILE A 18 11.17 -12.77 -26.59
CA ILE A 18 10.17 -11.72 -26.34
C ILE A 18 9.19 -12.17 -25.25
N ALA A 19 8.69 -13.40 -25.33
CA ALA A 19 7.77 -13.95 -24.34
C ALA A 19 8.40 -13.99 -22.94
N TRP A 20 9.66 -14.41 -22.83
CA TRP A 20 10.40 -14.38 -21.56
C TRP A 20 10.47 -12.96 -21.01
N VAL A 21 10.97 -11.99 -21.79
CA VAL A 21 11.08 -10.59 -21.33
C VAL A 21 9.75 -10.03 -20.84
N VAL A 22 8.65 -10.34 -21.52
CA VAL A 22 7.30 -9.92 -21.09
C VAL A 22 6.88 -10.56 -19.78
N LEU A 23 7.21 -11.84 -19.55
CA LEU A 23 6.89 -12.53 -18.30
C LEU A 23 7.71 -11.96 -17.13
N GLU A 24 9.01 -11.75 -17.32
CA GLU A 24 9.88 -11.16 -16.29
C GLU A 24 9.39 -9.77 -15.85
N ILE A 25 9.09 -8.89 -16.81
CA ILE A 25 8.58 -7.54 -16.53
C ILE A 25 7.24 -7.60 -15.78
N ARG A 26 6.41 -8.61 -16.04
CA ARG A 26 5.13 -8.79 -15.35
C ARG A 26 5.31 -9.31 -13.93
N GLU A 27 6.29 -10.17 -13.69
CA GLU A 27 6.60 -10.66 -12.35
C GLU A 27 7.15 -9.52 -11.48
N ASP A 28 8.16 -8.79 -11.98
CA ASP A 28 8.73 -7.61 -11.30
C ASP A 28 7.70 -6.47 -11.13
N GLY A 29 6.88 -6.23 -12.16
CA GLY A 29 5.84 -5.21 -12.13
C GLY A 29 4.70 -5.54 -11.16
N ALA A 30 4.31 -6.82 -11.07
CA ALA A 30 3.27 -7.25 -10.15
C ALA A 30 3.75 -7.22 -8.69
N GLU A 31 5.01 -7.56 -8.43
CA GLU A 31 5.59 -7.47 -7.09
C GLU A 31 5.78 -6.03 -6.62
N SER A 32 6.29 -5.15 -7.48
CA SER A 32 6.51 -3.73 -7.12
C SER A 32 5.20 -2.99 -6.82
N VAL A 33 4.13 -3.23 -7.59
CA VAL A 33 2.81 -2.64 -7.33
C VAL A 33 2.18 -3.22 -6.06
N LYS A 34 2.28 -4.53 -5.84
CA LYS A 34 1.79 -5.15 -4.60
C LYS A 34 2.52 -4.60 -3.37
N GLN A 35 3.85 -4.50 -3.41
CA GLN A 35 4.62 -3.93 -2.31
C GLN A 35 4.27 -2.47 -2.03
N ALA A 36 4.04 -1.67 -3.07
CA ALA A 36 3.62 -0.27 -2.90
C ALA A 36 2.23 -0.15 -2.26
N ILE A 37 1.28 -1.02 -2.65
CA ILE A 37 -0.06 -1.07 -2.07
C ILE A 37 -0.01 -1.57 -0.62
N GLU A 38 0.76 -2.62 -0.33
CA GLU A 38 0.94 -3.18 1.01
C GLU A 38 1.51 -2.12 1.97
N ARG A 39 2.52 -1.36 1.52
CA ARG A 39 3.15 -0.32 2.32
C ARG A 39 2.22 0.85 2.59
N GLN A 40 1.42 1.26 1.60
CA GLN A 40 0.41 2.32 1.76
C GLN A 40 -0.72 1.88 2.69
N ASN A 41 -1.15 0.62 2.61
CA ASN A 41 -2.22 0.11 3.46
C ASN A 41 -1.78 -0.03 4.92
N ASN A 42 -0.54 -0.49 5.17
CA ASN A 42 0.01 -0.56 6.53
C ASN A 42 0.13 0.83 7.18
N GLU A 43 0.51 1.85 6.41
CA GLU A 43 0.55 3.23 6.91
C GLU A 43 -0.87 3.74 7.24
N ALA A 44 -1.84 3.47 6.38
CA ALA A 44 -3.24 3.85 6.62
C ALA A 44 -3.83 3.13 7.86
N ALA A 45 -3.53 1.84 8.03
CA ALA A 45 -3.94 1.07 9.19
C ALA A 45 -3.33 1.65 10.48
N HIS A 46 -2.03 1.96 10.48
CA HIS A 46 -1.36 2.56 11.63
C HIS A 46 -1.93 3.94 11.99
N GLN A 47 -2.27 4.77 10.99
CA GLN A 47 -2.91 6.07 11.25
C GLN A 47 -4.34 5.93 11.79
N SER A 48 -5.10 4.95 11.30
CA SER A 48 -6.45 4.66 11.80
C SER A 48 -6.41 4.20 13.27
N ASP A 49 -5.49 3.29 13.60
CA ASP A 49 -5.34 2.78 14.98
C ASP A 49 -4.87 3.88 15.94
N ALA A 50 -3.95 4.75 15.49
CA ALA A 50 -3.52 5.91 16.28
C ALA A 50 -4.69 6.88 16.56
N GLY A 51 -5.50 7.21 15.55
CA GLY A 51 -6.67 8.07 15.71
C GLY A 51 -7.72 7.49 16.65
N ARG A 52 -7.97 6.18 16.57
CA ARG A 52 -8.87 5.48 17.50
C ARG A 52 -8.32 5.48 18.92
N SER A 53 -7.04 5.19 19.09
CA SER A 53 -6.38 5.20 20.41
C SER A 53 -6.45 6.58 21.07
N ASP A 54 -6.26 7.64 20.31
CA ASP A 54 -6.34 9.02 20.81
C ASP A 54 -7.77 9.43 21.18
N TYR A 55 -8.76 8.98 20.41
CA TYR A 55 -10.18 9.16 20.72
C TYR A 55 -10.57 8.43 22.02
N ASP A 56 -10.25 7.13 22.14
CA ASP A 56 -10.57 6.32 23.31
C ASP A 56 -9.88 6.90 24.56
N ARG A 57 -8.58 7.25 24.46
CA ARG A 57 -7.84 7.91 25.55
C ARG A 57 -8.43 9.27 25.94
N CYS A 58 -9.00 10.00 24.99
CA CYS A 58 -9.66 11.27 25.27
C CYS A 58 -10.92 11.07 26.11
N LEU A 59 -11.77 10.12 25.72
CA LEU A 59 -13.00 9.80 26.43
C LEU A 59 -12.72 9.24 27.83
N ASP A 60 -11.79 8.29 27.94
CA ASP A 60 -11.36 7.71 29.23
C ASP A 60 -10.77 8.78 30.17
N GLY A 61 -10.12 9.79 29.60
CA GLY A 61 -9.57 10.92 30.34
C GLY A 61 -10.59 12.01 30.74
N GLY A 62 -11.88 11.83 30.42
CA GLY A 62 -12.94 12.82 30.65
C GLY A 62 -12.84 14.06 29.75
N GLY A 63 -12.13 13.95 28.63
CA GLY A 63 -12.00 14.98 27.62
C GLY A 63 -13.18 15.00 26.64
N VAL A 64 -13.29 16.09 25.88
CA VAL A 64 -14.24 16.20 24.77
C VAL A 64 -13.44 16.16 23.47
N TRP A 65 -13.75 15.20 22.61
CA TRP A 65 -13.10 15.08 21.31
C TRP A 65 -13.55 16.19 20.36
N ASP A 66 -12.59 16.86 19.69
CA ASP A 66 -12.85 17.83 18.64
C ASP A 66 -12.61 17.20 17.28
N PHE A 67 -13.69 16.83 16.59
CA PHE A 67 -13.65 16.25 15.24
C PHE A 67 -13.10 17.20 14.17
N GLY A 68 -13.24 18.53 14.36
CA GLY A 68 -12.76 19.51 13.40
C GLY A 68 -11.25 19.72 13.45
N ALA A 69 -10.65 19.57 14.64
CA ALA A 69 -9.22 19.71 14.84
C ALA A 69 -8.47 18.38 15.01
N GLY A 70 -9.17 17.24 15.02
CA GLY A 70 -8.59 15.90 15.17
C GLY A 70 -7.85 15.69 16.49
N ARG A 71 -8.28 16.35 17.57
CA ARG A 71 -7.57 16.34 18.84
C ARG A 71 -8.49 16.40 20.06
N CYS A 72 -8.01 15.88 21.18
CA CYS A 72 -8.74 15.94 22.44
C CYS A 72 -8.71 17.36 23.03
N ARG A 73 -9.88 17.94 23.31
CA ARG A 73 -9.99 19.14 24.16
C ARG A 73 -10.22 18.68 25.60
N ARG A 74 -9.19 18.81 26.43
CA ARG A 74 -9.35 18.63 27.88
C ARG A 74 -10.13 19.83 28.46
N PRO A 75 -11.04 19.64 29.43
CA PRO A 75 -11.54 20.75 30.22
C PRO A 75 -10.33 21.46 30.84
N ALA A 76 -10.34 22.81 30.85
CA ALA A 76 -9.36 23.55 31.64
C ALA A 76 -9.37 22.97 33.07
N PRO A 77 -8.22 22.74 33.73
CA PRO A 77 -8.22 22.27 35.11
C PRO A 77 -9.04 23.26 35.91
N GLY A 78 -10.25 22.85 36.29
CA GLY A 78 -11.15 23.69 37.07
C GLY A 78 -10.37 24.13 38.29
N ARG A 79 -10.23 25.45 38.46
CA ARG A 79 -9.72 26.04 39.69
C ARG A 79 -10.57 25.47 40.82
N ARG A 80 -10.04 24.46 41.53
CA ARG A 80 -10.58 24.01 42.80
C ARG A 80 -10.46 25.21 43.74
N ASN A 81 -11.59 25.82 44.09
CA ASN A 81 -11.67 26.76 45.20
C ASN A 81 -12.09 25.98 46.44
#